data_AF-A0A0K2VIE9-F1
#
_entry.id   AF-A0A0K2VIE9-F1
#
_cell.length_a   1.000
_cell.length_b   1.000
_cell.length_c   1.000
_cell.angle_alpha   90.00
_cell.angle_beta   90.00
_cell.angle_gamma   90.00
#
_symmetry.space_group_name_H-M   'P 1'
#
loop_
_entity.id
_entity.type
_entity.pdbx_description
1 polymer ?
#
loop_
_entity_poly.entity_id
_entity_poly.type
_entity_poly.pdbx_seq_one_letter_code
_entity_poly.pdbx_strand_id
1 'polypeptide(L)'
;MKTWICKINPETRIGQKLYTVLMLLLPLLPIAALIIQNATSLNHLLKYQREVEQSRNKVDGATHLEKFITNLQRERSEVAFYIFTSGKQSLGLNLSERFQITDAALDMTPWPGIKVSEAKNMFTSKLRFQIRHGNFRQRISQDEEDINSVLNWYNSVNSVFLNHLSTGIKTTNSSTVWKYLIAYVN
;
A
#
# COMPACT_ATOMS: atom_id res chain seq x y z
N MET A 1 40.06 -39.95 -16.74
CA MET A 1 39.19 -39.03 -17.52
C MET A 1 40.10 -38.21 -18.44
N LYS A 2 40.11 -38.50 -19.75
CA LYS A 2 41.02 -37.88 -20.73
C LYS A 2 40.58 -36.44 -20.98
N THR A 3 41.37 -35.45 -20.57
CA THR A 3 41.19 -34.05 -21.00
C THR A 3 41.69 -33.91 -22.44
N TRP A 4 40.76 -34.01 -23.38
CA TRP A 4 40.97 -33.91 -24.83
C TRP A 4 40.34 -32.61 -25.34
N ILE A 5 40.82 -31.47 -24.85
CA ILE A 5 40.45 -30.17 -25.40
C ILE A 5 41.77 -29.46 -25.67
N CYS A 6 42.17 -29.43 -26.95
CA CYS A 6 43.36 -28.78 -27.51
C CYS A 6 44.67 -29.60 -27.46
N LYS A 7 44.86 -30.50 -28.44
CA LYS A 7 46.21 -30.94 -28.87
C LYS A 7 46.88 -29.80 -29.64
N ILE A 8 47.38 -28.79 -28.92
CA ILE A 8 48.18 -27.71 -29.51
C ILE A 8 49.62 -28.19 -29.51
N ASN A 9 50.24 -28.30 -30.69
CA ASN A 9 51.62 -28.75 -30.81
C ASN A 9 52.56 -27.53 -30.59
N PRO A 10 53.28 -27.43 -29.46
CA PRO A 10 54.03 -26.23 -29.07
C PRO A 10 55.31 -26.00 -29.90
N GLU A 11 55.62 -26.89 -30.83
CA GLU A 11 56.78 -26.79 -31.71
C GLU A 11 56.52 -25.96 -32.97
N THR A 12 55.26 -25.61 -33.25
CA THR A 12 54.89 -24.73 -34.37
C THR A 12 54.72 -23.29 -33.92
N ARG A 13 55.22 -22.31 -34.69
CA ARG A 13 55.11 -20.85 -34.37
C ARG A 13 53.67 -20.39 -34.12
N ILE A 14 52.70 -21.03 -34.76
CA ILE A 14 51.27 -20.76 -34.59
C ILE A 14 50.75 -21.35 -33.27
N GLY A 15 51.16 -22.58 -32.93
CA GLY A 15 50.81 -23.24 -31.68
C GLY A 15 51.35 -22.53 -30.43
N GLN A 16 52.57 -21.97 -30.51
CA GLN A 16 53.14 -21.16 -29.42
C GLN A 16 52.31 -19.91 -29.14
N LYS A 17 51.95 -19.15 -30.19
CA LYS A 17 51.12 -17.95 -30.05
C LYS A 17 49.73 -18.28 -29.48
N LEU A 18 49.12 -19.38 -29.94
CA LEU A 18 47.83 -19.84 -29.45
C LEU A 18 47.91 -20.27 -27.97
N TYR A 19 48.97 -20.97 -27.58
CA TYR A 19 49.20 -21.38 -26.20
C TYR A 19 49.41 -20.18 -25.26
N THR A 20 50.16 -19.16 -25.69
CA THR A 20 50.35 -17.92 -24.93
C THR A 20 49.00 -17.19 -24.73
N VAL A 21 48.17 -17.10 -25.76
CA VAL A 21 46.83 -16.50 -25.65
C VAL A 21 45.93 -17.32 -24.72
N LEU A 22 45.97 -18.65 -24.81
CA LEU A 22 45.19 -19.54 -23.95
C LEU A 22 45.60 -19.42 -22.48
N MET A 23 46.90 -19.35 -22.19
CA MET A 23 47.43 -19.18 -20.83
C MET A 23 47.04 -17.82 -20.22
N LEU A 24 46.78 -16.81 -21.06
CA LEU A 24 46.31 -15.48 -20.65
C LEU A 24 44.78 -15.44 -20.47
N LEU A 25 44.02 -16.18 -21.28
CA LEU A 25 42.55 -16.24 -21.24
C LEU A 25 42.01 -17.21 -20.19
N LEU A 26 42.74 -18.28 -19.87
CA LEU A 26 42.32 -19.27 -18.86
C LEU A 26 42.06 -18.65 -17.47
N PRO A 27 42.92 -17.76 -16.92
CA PRO A 27 42.66 -17.09 -15.65
C PRO A 27 41.56 -16.02 -15.74
N LEU A 28 41.17 -15.57 -16.93
CA LEU A 28 40.08 -14.59 -17.12
C LEU A 28 38.69 -15.24 -17.02
N LEU A 29 38.57 -16.54 -17.29
CA LEU A 29 37.31 -17.29 -17.15
C LEU A 29 36.67 -17.21 -15.76
N PRO A 30 37.38 -17.51 -14.64
CA PRO A 30 36.79 -17.41 -13.31
C PRO A 30 36.44 -15.97 -12.93
N ILE A 31 37.19 -14.98 -13.41
CA ILE A 31 36.91 -13.56 -13.18
C ILE A 31 35.62 -13.16 -13.91
N ALA A 32 35.45 -13.55 -15.17
CA ALA A 32 34.23 -13.32 -15.93
C ALA A 32 33.02 -14.01 -15.28
N ALA A 33 33.18 -15.25 -14.80
CA ALA A 33 32.15 -15.98 -14.09
C ALA A 33 31.70 -15.26 -12.80
N LEU A 34 32.66 -14.72 -12.02
CA LEU A 34 32.37 -13.92 -10.82
C LEU A 34 31.64 -12.62 -11.15
N ILE A 35 32.02 -11.93 -12.24
CA ILE A 35 31.33 -10.71 -12.68
C ILE A 35 29.89 -11.02 -13.06
N ILE A 36 29.65 -12.08 -13.84
CA ILE A 36 28.31 -12.50 -14.23
C ILE A 36 27.48 -12.86 -12.99
N GLN A 37 28.05 -13.62 -12.05
CA GLN A 37 27.38 -13.99 -10.80
C GLN A 37 27.01 -12.77 -9.96
N ASN A 38 27.91 -11.80 -9.82
CA ASN A 38 27.65 -10.58 -9.08
C ASN A 38 26.59 -9.71 -9.78
N ALA A 39 26.63 -9.63 -11.11
CA ALA A 39 25.63 -8.90 -11.89
C ALA A 39 24.22 -9.51 -11.76
N THR A 40 24.10 -10.84 -11.81
CA THR A 40 22.81 -11.51 -11.59
C THR A 40 22.33 -11.35 -10.16
N SER A 41 23.21 -11.52 -9.17
CA SER A 41 22.90 -11.30 -7.75
C SER A 41 22.39 -9.87 -7.49
N LEU A 42 23.06 -8.87 -8.02
CA LEU A 42 22.62 -7.47 -7.92
C LEU A 42 21.24 -7.26 -8.55
N ASN A 43 20.99 -7.83 -9.72
CA ASN A 43 19.68 -7.72 -10.37
C ASN A 43 18.56 -8.37 -9.53
N HIS A 44 18.84 -9.52 -8.92
CA HIS A 44 17.91 -10.15 -7.98
C HIS A 44 17.64 -9.28 -6.76
N LEU A 45 18.66 -8.67 -6.17
CA LEU A 45 18.52 -7.77 -5.02
C LEU A 45 17.70 -6.51 -5.38
N LEU A 46 17.96 -5.91 -6.54
CA LEU A 46 17.20 -4.76 -7.01
C LEU A 46 15.72 -5.10 -7.25
N LYS A 47 15.45 -6.28 -7.82
CA LYS A 47 14.06 -6.75 -8.00
C LYS A 47 13.37 -6.97 -6.66
N TYR A 48 14.04 -7.63 -5.73
CA TYR A 48 13.53 -7.86 -4.38
C TYR A 48 13.24 -6.55 -3.64
N GLN A 49 14.15 -5.57 -3.70
CA GLN A 49 13.93 -4.26 -3.09
C GLN A 49 12.69 -3.56 -3.64
N ARG A 50 12.45 -3.60 -4.95
CA ARG A 50 11.24 -3.02 -5.56
C ARG A 50 9.96 -3.72 -5.08
N GLU A 51 9.97 -5.04 -4.97
CA GLU A 51 8.82 -5.80 -4.47
C GLU A 51 8.52 -5.45 -3.00
N VAL A 52 9.56 -5.29 -2.17
CA VAL A 52 9.45 -4.86 -0.76
C VAL A 52 8.92 -3.43 -0.67
N GLU A 53 9.40 -2.51 -1.50
CA GLU A 53 8.92 -1.12 -1.53
C GLU A 53 7.44 -1.03 -1.92
N GLN A 54 7.04 -1.77 -2.96
CA GLN A 54 5.64 -1.86 -3.37
C GLN A 54 4.76 -2.45 -2.27
N SER A 55 5.25 -3.47 -1.58
CA SER A 55 4.58 -4.04 -0.41
C SER A 55 4.40 -2.98 0.68
N ARG A 56 5.47 -2.26 1.03
CA ARG A 56 5.44 -1.22 2.05
C ARG A 56 4.42 -0.13 1.73
N ASN A 57 4.41 0.37 0.50
CA ASN A 57 3.44 1.37 0.07
C ASN A 57 1.98 0.90 0.19
N LYS A 58 1.72 -0.41 -0.03
CA LYS A 58 0.38 -0.99 0.19
C LYS A 58 0.03 -1.06 1.67
N VAL A 59 0.98 -1.46 2.52
CA VAL A 59 0.79 -1.52 3.98
C VAL A 59 0.53 -0.11 4.54
N ASP A 60 1.38 0.86 4.20
CA ASP A 60 1.23 2.24 4.64
C ASP A 60 -0.13 2.83 4.20
N GLY A 61 -0.54 2.55 2.96
CA GLY A 61 -1.86 2.94 2.47
C GLY A 61 -3.03 2.31 3.24
N ALA A 62 -2.93 1.02 3.61
CA ALA A 62 -3.92 0.35 4.42
C ALA A 62 -3.99 0.92 5.85
N THR A 63 -2.85 1.22 6.46
CA THR A 63 -2.77 1.87 7.77
C THR A 63 -3.41 3.27 7.77
N HIS A 64 -3.16 4.07 6.73
CA HIS A 64 -3.82 5.37 6.61
C HIS A 64 -5.34 5.23 6.44
N LEU A 65 -5.80 4.28 5.63
CA LEU A 65 -7.22 4.00 5.45
C LEU A 65 -7.88 3.53 6.75
N GLU A 66 -7.23 2.64 7.50
CA GLU A 66 -7.68 2.19 8.82
C GLU A 66 -7.83 3.37 9.78
N LYS A 67 -6.79 4.22 9.88
CA LYS A 67 -6.83 5.44 10.70
C LYS A 67 -7.99 6.35 10.32
N PHE A 68 -8.27 6.52 9.02
CA PHE A 68 -9.42 7.28 8.56
C PHE A 68 -10.75 6.63 8.99
N ILE A 69 -10.92 5.31 8.80
CA ILE A 69 -12.12 4.58 9.21
C ILE A 69 -12.35 4.72 10.72
N THR A 70 -11.31 4.58 11.55
CA THR A 70 -11.41 4.75 13.00
C THR A 70 -11.86 6.16 13.37
N ASN A 71 -11.31 7.20 12.73
CA ASN A 71 -11.74 8.57 12.99
C ASN A 71 -13.18 8.82 12.53
N LEU A 72 -13.59 8.26 11.41
CA LEU A 72 -14.97 8.35 10.90
C LEU A 72 -15.96 7.64 11.84
N GLN A 73 -15.59 6.49 12.40
CA GLN A 73 -16.41 5.79 13.40
C GLN A 73 -16.53 6.59 14.71
N ARG A 74 -15.44 7.24 15.15
CA ARG A 74 -15.47 8.14 16.31
C ARG A 74 -16.34 9.38 16.06
N GLU A 75 -16.20 9.98 14.88
CA GLU A 75 -17.03 11.11 14.44
C GLU A 75 -18.52 10.73 14.46
N ARG A 76 -18.88 9.56 13.93
CA ARG A 76 -20.26 9.04 14.00
C ARG A 76 -20.76 8.96 15.45
N SER A 77 -19.96 8.46 16.39
CA SER A 77 -20.34 8.34 17.80
C SER A 77 -20.55 9.69 18.47
N GLU A 78 -19.70 10.66 18.18
CA GLU A 78 -19.81 12.01 18.75
C GLU A 78 -20.97 12.80 18.16
N VAL A 79 -21.21 12.67 16.85
CA VAL A 79 -22.39 13.25 16.20
C VAL A 79 -23.67 12.64 16.77
N ALA A 80 -23.71 11.32 16.96
CA ALA A 80 -24.87 10.67 17.59
C ALA A 80 -25.13 11.23 19.00
N PHE A 81 -24.07 11.33 19.82
CA PHE A 81 -24.18 11.90 21.16
C PHE A 81 -24.63 13.37 21.15
N TYR A 82 -24.11 14.17 20.24
CA TYR A 82 -24.51 15.57 20.07
C TYR A 82 -26.02 15.71 19.76
N ILE A 83 -26.53 14.90 18.83
CA ILE A 83 -27.96 14.89 18.48
C ILE A 83 -28.81 14.40 19.66
N PHE A 84 -28.41 13.31 20.33
CA PHE A 84 -29.15 12.77 21.50
C PHE A 84 -29.24 13.74 22.68
N THR A 85 -28.23 14.60 22.85
CA THR A 85 -28.23 15.60 23.93
C THR A 85 -28.89 16.91 23.54
N SER A 86 -29.47 17.00 22.33
CA SER A 86 -30.09 18.21 21.77
C SER A 86 -29.20 19.45 21.87
N GLY A 87 -27.87 19.27 21.77
CA GLY A 87 -26.89 20.32 21.97
C GLY A 87 -26.82 20.92 23.39
N LYS A 88 -27.57 20.39 24.37
CA LYS A 88 -27.65 20.93 25.74
C LYS A 88 -26.47 20.55 26.63
N GLN A 89 -25.69 19.52 26.26
CA GLN A 89 -24.56 19.05 27.03
C GLN A 89 -23.24 19.38 26.30
N SER A 90 -22.72 20.57 26.57
CA SER A 90 -21.42 21.08 26.07
C SER A 90 -20.20 20.45 26.78
N LEU A 91 -20.33 19.23 27.32
CA LEU A 91 -19.24 18.54 28.00
C LEU A 91 -18.18 18.09 26.97
N GLY A 92 -17.30 19.01 26.58
CA GLY A 92 -16.05 18.71 25.89
C GLY A 92 -16.15 18.24 24.44
N LEU A 93 -17.33 18.22 23.83
CA LEU A 93 -17.51 17.78 22.45
C LEU A 93 -17.43 18.95 21.48
N ASN A 94 -16.23 19.19 20.96
CA ASN A 94 -16.02 20.09 19.84
C ASN A 94 -16.14 19.30 18.53
N LEU A 95 -17.34 19.23 17.95
CA LEU A 95 -17.56 18.57 16.66
C LEU A 95 -16.67 19.15 15.55
N SER A 96 -16.34 20.43 15.62
CA SER A 96 -15.44 21.07 14.65
C SER A 96 -14.04 20.46 14.72
N GLU A 97 -13.50 20.27 15.92
CA GLU A 97 -12.21 19.60 16.14
C GLU A 97 -12.25 18.15 15.66
N ARG A 98 -13.32 17.41 15.99
CA ARG A 98 -13.49 16.04 15.53
C ARG A 98 -13.51 15.95 14.00
N PHE A 99 -14.23 16.84 13.33
CA PHE A 99 -14.27 16.90 11.86
C PHE A 99 -12.90 17.19 11.27
N GLN A 100 -12.13 18.13 11.84
CA GLN A 100 -10.76 18.41 11.39
C GLN A 100 -9.84 17.19 11.53
N ILE A 101 -9.95 16.43 12.63
CA ILE A 101 -9.16 15.21 12.83
C ILE A 101 -9.50 14.16 11.75
N THR A 102 -10.78 13.97 11.45
CA THR A 102 -11.21 13.04 10.39
C THR A 102 -10.72 13.51 9.02
N ASP A 103 -10.76 14.82 8.73
CA ASP A 103 -10.32 15.38 7.46
C ASP A 103 -8.81 15.25 7.26
N ALA A 104 -8.02 15.50 8.31
CA ALA A 104 -6.58 15.28 8.28
C ALA A 104 -6.23 13.81 8.01
N ALA A 105 -6.99 12.87 8.59
CA ALA A 105 -6.81 11.44 8.31
C ALA A 105 -7.22 11.06 6.88
N LEU A 106 -8.31 11.66 6.37
CA LEU A 106 -8.75 11.49 5.00
C LEU A 106 -7.70 12.00 4.02
N ASP A 107 -7.07 13.15 4.28
CA ASP A 107 -6.05 13.77 3.42
C ASP A 107 -4.81 12.90 3.27
N MET A 108 -4.39 12.20 4.33
CA MET A 108 -3.29 11.24 4.27
C MET A 108 -3.65 9.91 3.60
N THR A 109 -4.95 9.61 3.47
CA THR A 109 -5.39 8.33 2.91
C THR A 109 -5.26 8.31 1.38
N PRO A 110 -4.55 7.32 0.80
CA PRO A 110 -4.57 7.11 -0.64
C PRO A 110 -5.99 6.70 -1.07
N TRP A 111 -6.52 7.36 -2.09
CA TRP A 111 -7.92 7.15 -2.47
C TRP A 111 -8.14 5.72 -2.98
N PRO A 112 -9.04 4.95 -2.35
CA PRO A 112 -9.31 3.60 -2.79
C PRO A 112 -10.01 3.61 -4.16
N GLY A 113 -9.57 2.74 -5.08
CA GLY A 113 -10.21 2.53 -6.38
C GLY A 113 -11.55 1.81 -6.26
N ILE A 114 -12.52 2.42 -5.59
CA ILE A 114 -13.85 1.86 -5.35
C ILE A 114 -14.58 1.76 -6.70
N LYS A 115 -14.89 0.54 -7.14
CA LYS A 115 -15.63 0.31 -8.38
C LYS A 115 -17.08 0.80 -8.22
N VAL A 116 -17.51 1.63 -9.16
CA VAL A 116 -18.74 2.43 -9.11
C VAL A 116 -20.03 1.59 -9.25
N SER A 117 -19.95 0.27 -9.50
CA SER A 117 -21.17 -0.53 -9.73
C SER A 117 -22.04 -0.72 -8.49
N GLU A 118 -21.49 -0.56 -7.28
CA GLU A 118 -22.23 -0.66 -6.00
C GLU A 118 -22.19 0.62 -5.16
N ALA A 119 -21.29 1.56 -5.46
CA ALA A 119 -21.04 2.72 -4.63
C ALA A 119 -21.71 3.97 -5.20
N LYS A 120 -22.48 4.68 -4.36
CA LYS A 120 -23.07 6.01 -4.66
C LYS A 120 -22.04 6.91 -5.36
N ASN A 121 -22.49 7.76 -6.29
CA ASN A 121 -21.68 8.73 -7.05
C ASN A 121 -20.66 9.57 -6.23
N MET A 122 -20.78 9.61 -4.90
CA MET A 122 -19.85 10.25 -3.98
C MET A 122 -18.47 9.58 -3.89
N PHE A 123 -18.34 8.27 -4.17
CA PHE A 123 -17.08 7.53 -4.02
C PHE A 123 -16.19 7.53 -5.28
N THR A 124 -16.61 8.21 -6.34
CA THR A 124 -15.84 8.26 -7.60
C THR A 124 -14.47 8.89 -7.43
N SER A 125 -14.33 9.86 -6.54
CA SER A 125 -13.07 10.54 -6.28
C SER A 125 -13.01 11.06 -4.84
N LYS A 126 -11.79 11.23 -4.32
CA LYS A 126 -11.53 11.78 -2.99
C LYS A 126 -12.18 13.15 -2.80
N LEU A 127 -11.98 14.04 -3.77
CA LEU A 127 -12.56 15.39 -3.75
C LEU A 127 -14.09 15.35 -3.68
N ARG A 128 -14.72 14.47 -4.47
CA ARG A 128 -16.18 14.38 -4.46
C ARG A 128 -16.70 13.83 -3.14
N PHE A 129 -16.00 12.88 -2.53
CA PHE A 129 -16.33 12.39 -1.20
C PHE A 129 -16.19 13.52 -0.16
N GLN A 130 -15.08 14.26 -0.16
CA GLN A 130 -14.84 15.40 0.73
C GLN A 130 -15.97 16.43 0.65
N ILE A 131 -16.36 16.85 -0.57
CA ILE A 131 -17.47 17.80 -0.77
C ILE A 131 -18.79 17.24 -0.20
N ARG A 132 -19.10 15.97 -0.47
CA ARG A 132 -20.35 15.35 -0.02
C ARG A 132 -20.39 15.14 1.49
N HIS A 133 -19.26 14.79 2.10
CA HIS A 133 -19.10 14.64 3.54
C HIS A 133 -19.21 16.00 4.24
N GLY A 134 -18.56 17.04 3.72
CA GLY A 134 -18.68 18.42 4.20
C GLY A 134 -20.12 18.94 4.15
N ASN A 135 -20.79 18.79 3.00
CA ASN A 135 -22.20 19.19 2.85
C ASN A 135 -23.13 18.43 3.81
N PHE A 136 -22.81 17.19 4.17
CA PHE A 136 -23.57 16.41 5.14
C PHE A 136 -23.37 16.93 6.58
N ARG A 137 -22.12 17.21 6.97
CA ARG A 137 -21.83 17.81 8.28
C ARG A 137 -22.50 19.17 8.47
N GLN A 138 -22.59 19.99 7.42
CA GLN A 138 -23.30 21.26 7.47
C GLN A 138 -24.78 21.08 7.83
N ARG A 139 -25.46 20.07 7.27
CA ARG A 139 -26.87 19.78 7.58
C ARG A 139 -27.07 19.29 9.01
N ILE A 140 -26.11 18.55 9.56
CA ILE A 140 -26.12 18.17 10.99
C ILE A 140 -26.03 19.43 11.88
N SER A 141 -25.19 20.40 11.53
CA SER A 141 -25.06 21.65 12.29
C SER A 141 -26.32 22.53 12.24
N GLN A 142 -27.17 22.35 11.22
CA GLN A 142 -28.42 23.09 11.06
C GLN A 142 -29.63 22.39 11.71
N ASP A 143 -29.42 21.24 12.37
CA ASP A 143 -30.49 20.41 12.99
C ASP A 143 -31.58 20.00 11.97
N GLU A 144 -31.21 19.87 10.69
CA GLU A 144 -32.15 19.62 9.59
C GLU A 144 -32.42 18.12 9.34
N GLU A 145 -31.63 17.21 9.93
CA GLU A 145 -31.69 15.76 9.63
C GLU A 145 -32.13 14.92 10.84
N ASP A 146 -33.01 13.94 10.60
CA ASP A 146 -33.38 12.91 11.58
C ASP A 146 -32.16 12.04 11.95
N ILE A 147 -32.06 11.66 13.23
CA ILE A 147 -30.93 10.89 13.74
C ILE A 147 -30.71 9.58 12.99
N ASN A 148 -31.79 8.90 12.56
CA ASN A 148 -31.66 7.65 11.82
C ASN A 148 -31.07 7.91 10.43
N SER A 149 -31.42 9.03 9.80
CA SER A 149 -30.86 9.41 8.50
C SER A 149 -29.35 9.69 8.59
N VAL A 150 -28.91 10.39 9.64
CA VAL A 150 -27.50 10.66 9.94
C VAL A 150 -26.73 9.36 10.16
N LEU A 151 -27.24 8.48 11.03
CA LEU A 151 -26.60 7.20 11.32
C LEU A 151 -26.55 6.28 10.11
N ASN A 152 -27.61 6.25 9.29
CA ASN A 152 -27.66 5.48 8.05
C ASN A 152 -26.65 5.99 7.02
N TRP A 153 -26.43 7.31 6.93
CA TRP A 153 -25.39 7.88 6.09
C TRP A 153 -24.00 7.40 6.52
N TYR A 154 -23.66 7.54 7.80
CA TYR A 154 -22.36 7.05 8.31
C TYR A 154 -22.19 5.53 8.14
N ASN A 155 -23.24 4.74 8.40
CA ASN A 155 -23.19 3.29 8.21
C ASN A 155 -22.95 2.93 6.73
N SER A 156 -23.61 3.63 5.80
CA SER A 156 -23.40 3.47 4.35
C SER A 156 -21.98 3.83 3.93
N VAL A 157 -21.34 4.81 4.57
CA VAL A 157 -19.96 5.19 4.26
C VAL A 157 -18.97 4.19 4.85
N ASN A 158 -19.16 3.83 6.12
CA ASN A 158 -18.32 2.86 6.82
C ASN A 158 -18.32 1.50 6.11
N SER A 159 -19.47 1.02 5.66
CA SER A 159 -19.57 -0.28 4.97
C SER A 159 -18.73 -0.32 3.69
N VAL A 160 -18.72 0.76 2.91
CA VAL A 160 -17.94 0.87 1.68
C VAL A 160 -16.44 0.80 1.98
N PHE A 161 -15.96 1.59 2.94
CA PHE A 161 -14.53 1.60 3.28
C PHE A 161 -14.08 0.31 3.98
N LEU A 162 -14.90 -0.27 4.86
CA LEU A 162 -14.61 -1.57 5.49
C LEU A 162 -14.58 -2.71 4.47
N ASN A 163 -15.51 -2.73 3.51
CA ASN A 163 -15.51 -3.71 2.43
C ASN A 163 -14.27 -3.56 1.54
N HIS A 164 -13.85 -2.32 1.28
CA HIS A 164 -12.61 -2.06 0.55
C HIS A 164 -11.38 -2.55 1.30
N LEU A 165 -11.27 -2.23 2.59
CA LEU A 165 -10.18 -2.68 3.46
C LEU A 165 -10.12 -4.22 3.52
N SER A 166 -11.27 -4.88 3.73
CA SER A 166 -11.38 -6.34 3.73
C SER A 166 -10.95 -6.96 2.39
N THR A 167 -11.34 -6.36 1.27
CA THR A 167 -10.92 -6.82 -0.07
C THR A 167 -9.42 -6.62 -0.30
N GLY A 168 -8.86 -5.49 0.16
CA GLY A 168 -7.42 -5.24 0.15
C GLY A 168 -6.63 -6.29 0.94
N ILE A 169 -7.12 -6.66 2.12
CA ILE A 169 -6.54 -7.74 2.93
C ILE A 169 -6.60 -9.08 2.19
N LYS A 170 -7.77 -9.48 1.68
CA LYS A 170 -7.95 -10.75 0.96
C LYS A 170 -7.07 -10.89 -0.28
N THR A 171 -6.88 -9.81 -1.03
CA THR A 171 -6.01 -9.82 -2.23
C THR A 171 -4.52 -9.85 -1.88
N THR A 172 -4.15 -9.47 -0.66
CA THR A 172 -2.77 -9.50 -0.16
C THR A 172 -2.38 -10.86 0.45
N ASN A 173 -3.35 -11.70 0.84
CA ASN A 173 -3.13 -13.06 1.37
C ASN A 173 -2.32 -13.99 0.45
N SER A 174 -2.24 -13.71 -0.85
CA SER A 174 -1.42 -14.49 -1.79
C SER A 174 0.06 -14.08 -1.79
N SER A 175 0.43 -13.05 -1.03
CA SER A 175 1.79 -12.50 -0.97
C SER A 175 2.39 -12.64 0.43
N THR A 176 3.71 -12.85 0.51
CA THR A 176 4.52 -12.92 1.75
C THR A 176 4.29 -11.74 2.70
N VAL A 177 3.80 -10.62 2.16
CA VAL A 177 3.42 -9.37 2.85
C VAL A 177 2.38 -9.58 3.96
N TRP A 178 1.42 -10.47 3.77
CA TRP A 178 0.38 -10.75 4.77
C TRP A 178 0.95 -11.25 6.10
N LYS A 179 2.06 -12.01 6.05
CA LYS A 179 2.74 -12.49 7.27
C LYS A 179 3.32 -11.33 8.10
N TYR A 180 3.79 -10.27 7.44
CA TYR A 180 4.26 -9.06 8.12
C TYR A 180 3.11 -8.21 8.66
N LEU A 181 1.97 -8.17 7.95
CA LEU A 181 0.76 -7.48 8.40
C LEU A 181 0.14 -8.13 9.66
N ILE A 182 0.05 -9.47 9.72
CA ILE A 182 -0.42 -10.15 10.95
C ILE A 182 0.49 -9.85 12.14
N ALA A 183 1.81 -9.82 11.94
CA ALA A 183 2.77 -9.59 13.02
C ALA A 183 2.72 -8.16 13.61
N TYR A 184 2.12 -7.20 12.90
CA TYR A 184 1.88 -5.84 13.39
C TYR A 184 0.52 -5.68 14.10
N VAL A 185 -0.44 -6.55 13.78
CA VAL A 185 -1.79 -6.55 14.37
C VAL A 185 -1.84 -7.25 15.73
N ASN A 186 -0.93 -8.20 15.99
CA ASN A 186 -0.75 -8.90 17.27
C ASN A 186 0.30 -8.21 18.15
#